data_AF-A0A2A2PZ99-F1
#
_entry.id   AF-A0A2A2PZ99-F1
#
_cell.length_a   1.000
_cell.length_b   1.000
_cell.length_c   1.000
_cell.angle_alpha   90.00
_cell.angle_beta   90.00
_cell.angle_gamma   90.00
#
_symmetry.space_group_name_H-M   'P 1'
#
loop_
_entity.id
_entity.type
_entity.pdbx_description
1 polymer ?
#
loop_
_entity_poly.entity_id
_entity_poly.type
_entity_poly.pdbx_seq_one_letter_code
_entity_poly.pdbx_strand_id
1 'polypeptide(L)'
;MKTRLLLVALILAAGVAFYLTTIRPMLQPAPPRISPRLLKTLRPPEVEPPAVALPTPNFDIPTLTPPPLAAKPAAPSADPLRPIPMEVPIQPATTIDFSTGAPIIKTQGEDQVALDKALKEMAEATKNTTFPATPPKR
;
A
#
# COMPACT_ATOMS: atom_id res chain seq x y z
N MET A 1 47.73 -2.80 37.26
CA MET A 1 46.93 -2.29 36.12
C MET A 1 45.81 -3.24 35.69
N LYS A 2 46.05 -4.56 35.63
CA LYS A 2 45.06 -5.57 35.20
C LYS A 2 43.74 -5.59 36.00
N THR A 3 43.81 -5.41 37.32
CA THR A 3 42.62 -5.43 38.20
C THR A 3 41.65 -4.28 37.93
N ARG A 4 42.16 -3.08 37.62
CA ARG A 4 41.32 -1.93 37.27
C ARG A 4 40.63 -2.16 35.92
N LEU A 5 41.31 -2.82 34.99
CA LEU A 5 40.79 -3.15 33.67
C LEU A 5 39.66 -4.20 33.76
N LEU A 6 39.79 -5.19 34.65
CA LEU A 6 38.70 -6.14 34.95
C LEU A 6 37.49 -5.46 35.58
N LEU A 7 37.69 -4.50 36.48
CA LEU A 7 36.61 -3.77 37.15
C LEU A 7 35.82 -2.91 36.14
N VAL A 8 36.52 -2.24 35.22
CA VAL A 8 35.89 -1.47 34.14
C VAL A 8 35.11 -2.39 33.19
N ALA A 9 35.69 -3.54 32.81
CA ALA A 9 34.99 -4.52 31.97
C ALA A 9 33.70 -5.04 32.62
N LEU A 10 33.73 -5.27 33.93
CA LEU A 10 32.57 -5.74 34.70
C LEU A 10 31.46 -4.67 34.77
N ILE A 11 31.83 -3.39 34.97
CA ILE A 11 30.87 -2.29 34.96
C ILE A 11 30.24 -2.11 33.57
N LEU A 12 31.03 -2.21 32.51
CA LEU A 12 30.52 -2.16 31.13
C LEU A 12 29.56 -3.31 30.83
N ALA A 13 29.93 -4.54 31.20
CA ALA A 13 29.07 -5.71 31.01
C ALA A 13 27.75 -5.57 31.77
N ALA A 14 27.79 -5.08 33.02
CA ALA A 14 26.60 -4.82 33.82
C ALA A 14 25.73 -3.71 33.20
N GLY A 15 26.34 -2.63 32.70
CA GLY A 15 25.64 -1.55 32.02
C GLY A 15 24.93 -2.01 30.75
N VAL A 16 25.59 -2.84 29.93
CA VAL A 16 24.99 -3.42 28.72
C VAL A 16 23.84 -4.37 29.07
N ALA A 17 24.01 -5.22 30.08
CA ALA A 17 22.95 -6.12 30.55
C ALA A 17 21.74 -5.33 31.07
N PHE A 18 21.97 -4.26 31.83
CA PHE A 18 20.92 -3.37 32.31
C PHE A 18 20.19 -2.66 31.15
N TYR A 19 20.93 -2.13 30.18
CA TYR A 19 20.36 -1.46 29.01
C TYR A 19 19.47 -2.41 28.17
N LEU A 20 19.93 -3.64 27.95
CA LEU A 20 19.20 -4.63 27.16
C LEU A 20 17.93 -5.12 27.87
N THR A 21 17.93 -5.19 29.20
CA THR A 21 16.81 -5.72 29.98
C THR A 21 15.77 -4.68 30.35
N THR A 22 16.17 -3.41 30.56
CA THR A 22 15.24 -2.37 31.04
C THR A 22 14.85 -1.36 29.96
N ILE A 23 15.82 -0.85 29.18
CA ILE A 23 15.57 0.25 28.23
C ILE A 23 15.11 -0.28 26.88
N ARG A 24 15.76 -1.32 26.34
CA ARG A 24 15.43 -1.88 25.03
C ARG A 24 13.95 -2.32 24.88
N PRO A 25 13.29 -2.97 25.85
CA PRO A 25 11.88 -3.35 25.69
C PRO A 25 10.91 -2.16 25.70
N MET A 26 11.26 -1.04 26.35
CA MET A 26 10.43 0.18 26.33
C MET A 26 10.47 0.91 24.98
N LEU A 27 11.53 0.70 24.19
CA LEU A 27 11.67 1.28 22.85
C LEU A 27 10.95 0.48 21.78
N GLN A 28 10.39 -0.69 22.10
CA GLN A 28 9.60 -1.44 21.14
C GLN A 28 8.20 -0.82 21.06
N PRO A 29 7.82 -0.19 19.92
CA PRO A 29 6.47 0.30 19.75
C PRO A 29 5.53 -0.91 19.81
N ALA A 30 4.57 -0.87 20.74
CA ALA A 30 3.55 -1.90 20.83
C ALA A 30 2.83 -2.02 19.47
N PRO A 31 2.56 -3.24 18.98
CA PRO A 31 1.83 -3.41 17.74
C PRO A 31 0.45 -2.73 17.87
N PRO A 32 0.00 -1.98 16.85
CA PRO A 32 -1.27 -1.30 16.91
C PRO A 32 -2.39 -2.33 17.12
N ARG A 33 -3.03 -2.28 18.30
CA ARG A 33 -4.24 -3.06 18.57
C ARG A 33 -5.39 -2.44 17.79
N ILE A 34 -5.59 -2.89 16.55
CA ILE A 34 -6.74 -2.51 15.74
C ILE A 34 -7.99 -3.01 16.46
N SER A 35 -8.79 -2.10 16.99
CA SER A 35 -10.01 -2.47 17.71
C SER A 35 -11.06 -3.00 16.71
N PRO A 36 -11.74 -4.12 17.01
CA PRO A 36 -12.77 -4.67 16.13
C PRO A 36 -13.98 -3.74 15.97
N ARG A 37 -14.11 -2.71 16.82
CA ARG A 37 -15.13 -1.67 16.68
C ARG A 37 -14.89 -0.77 15.47
N LEU A 38 -13.63 -0.48 15.11
CA LEU A 38 -13.29 0.32 13.92
C LEU A 38 -13.62 -0.42 12.61
N LEU A 39 -13.57 -1.75 12.61
CA LEU A 39 -13.93 -2.54 11.43
C LEU A 39 -15.43 -2.51 11.13
N LYS A 40 -16.29 -2.34 12.15
CA LYS A 40 -17.75 -2.23 11.96
C LYS A 40 -18.17 -0.90 11.34
N THR A 41 -17.44 0.18 11.60
CA THR A 41 -17.74 1.51 11.03
C THR A 41 -17.29 1.67 9.58
N LEU A 42 -16.43 0.78 9.08
CA LEU A 42 -16.01 0.73 7.68
C LEU A 42 -16.95 -0.11 6.80
N ARG A 43 -18.01 -0.71 7.36
CA ARG A 43 -18.98 -1.44 6.57
C ARG A 43 -19.78 -0.42 5.73
N PRO A 44 -19.73 -0.50 4.39
CA PRO A 44 -20.52 0.38 3.54
C PRO A 44 -22.00 0.26 3.91
N PRO A 45 -22.77 1.36 3.92
CA PRO A 45 -24.22 1.26 4.04
C PRO A 45 -24.74 0.38 2.90
N GLU A 46 -25.59 -0.58 3.23
CA GLU A 46 -26.23 -1.43 2.23
C GLU A 46 -27.22 -0.56 1.47
N VAL A 47 -26.81 -0.13 0.27
CA VAL A 47 -27.63 0.68 -0.62
C VAL A 47 -28.67 -0.25 -1.23
N GLU A 48 -29.92 -0.14 -0.76
CA GLU A 48 -31.04 -0.77 -1.44
C GLU A 48 -31.08 -0.26 -2.90
N PRO A 49 -31.09 -1.15 -3.90
CA PRO A 49 -31.20 -0.71 -5.28
C PRO A 49 -32.55 0.00 -5.48
N PRO A 50 -32.59 1.13 -6.21
CA PRO A 50 -33.82 1.85 -6.44
C PRO A 50 -34.85 0.94 -7.14
N ALA A 51 -36.06 0.87 -6.59
CA ALA A 51 -37.18 0.07 -7.12
C ALA A 51 -37.71 0.55 -8.49
N VAL A 52 -36.99 1.42 -9.18
CA VAL A 52 -37.39 1.96 -10.47
C VAL A 52 -36.71 1.13 -11.55
N ALA A 53 -37.48 0.24 -12.17
CA ALA A 53 -37.06 -0.49 -13.36
C ALA A 53 -36.73 0.53 -14.47
N LEU A 54 -35.44 0.67 -14.77
CA LEU A 54 -34.98 1.46 -15.90
C LEU A 54 -35.54 0.83 -17.19
N PRO A 55 -36.14 1.60 -18.12
CA PRO A 55 -36.56 1.07 -19.40
C PRO A 55 -35.31 0.54 -20.13
N THR A 56 -35.29 -0.76 -20.44
CA THR A 56 -34.19 -1.37 -21.17
C THR A 56 -34.22 -0.88 -22.62
N PRO A 57 -33.19 -0.14 -23.09
CA PRO A 57 -33.12 0.22 -24.50
C PRO A 57 -32.97 -1.06 -25.33
N ASN A 58 -33.88 -1.27 -26.27
CA ASN A 58 -33.81 -2.39 -27.21
C ASN A 58 -32.86 -1.98 -28.35
N PHE A 59 -31.70 -2.62 -28.43
CA PHE A 59 -30.74 -2.39 -29.49
C PHE A 59 -30.92 -3.45 -30.57
N ASP A 60 -31.46 -3.05 -31.73
CA ASP A 60 -31.47 -3.89 -32.93
C ASP A 60 -30.06 -3.89 -33.53
N ILE A 61 -29.22 -4.83 -33.08
CA ILE A 61 -27.88 -5.01 -33.63
C ILE A 61 -28.00 -5.85 -34.89
N PRO A 62 -27.59 -5.36 -36.08
CA PRO A 62 -27.56 -6.20 -37.27
C PRO A 62 -26.60 -7.36 -37.04
N THR A 63 -27.10 -8.58 -37.19
CA THR A 63 -26.30 -9.80 -37.02
C THR A 63 -25.33 -9.90 -38.19
N LEU A 64 -24.08 -9.51 -37.96
CA LEU A 64 -22.99 -9.78 -38.88
C LEU A 64 -22.61 -11.26 -38.78
N THR A 65 -22.74 -12.00 -39.88
CA THR A 65 -22.24 -13.38 -39.96
C THR A 65 -20.73 -13.38 -39.73
N PRO A 66 -20.22 -14.07 -38.69
CA PRO A 66 -18.79 -14.11 -38.42
C PRO A 66 -18.07 -14.83 -39.57
N PRO A 67 -16.85 -14.39 -39.93
CA PRO A 67 -16.03 -15.11 -40.91
C PRO A 67 -15.73 -16.54 -40.40
N PRO A 68 -15.50 -17.50 -41.31
CA PRO A 68 -15.15 -18.86 -40.91
C PRO A 68 -13.88 -18.82 -40.05
N LEU A 69 -13.97 -19.36 -38.83
CA LEU A 69 -12.81 -19.48 -37.96
C LEU A 69 -11.79 -20.40 -38.63
N ALA A 70 -10.62 -19.86 -38.95
CA ALA A 70 -9.46 -20.69 -39.25
C ALA A 70 -9.19 -21.61 -38.03
N ALA A 71 -8.95 -22.90 -38.29
CA ALA A 71 -8.69 -23.87 -37.25
C ALA A 71 -7.54 -23.41 -36.35
N LYS A 72 -7.82 -23.25 -35.06
CA LYS A 72 -6.83 -22.87 -34.05
C LYS A 72 -5.74 -23.94 -34.02
N PRO A 73 -4.45 -23.60 -34.19
CA PRO A 73 -3.37 -24.55 -34.00
C PRO A 73 -3.46 -25.14 -32.59
N ALA A 74 -3.33 -26.47 -32.48
CA ALA A 74 -3.34 -27.14 -31.19
C ALA A 74 -2.25 -26.52 -30.30
N ALA A 75 -2.67 -25.89 -29.20
CA ALA A 75 -1.73 -25.39 -28.21
C ALA A 75 -1.02 -26.60 -27.56
N PRO A 76 0.31 -26.57 -27.37
CA PRO A 76 0.98 -27.59 -26.60
C PRO A 76 0.43 -27.57 -25.17
N SER A 77 0.12 -28.76 -24.65
CA SER A 77 -0.40 -28.97 -23.30
C SER A 77 0.51 -28.29 -22.29
N ALA A 78 0.08 -27.14 -21.74
CA ALA A 78 0.81 -26.44 -20.71
C ALA A 78 0.58 -27.13 -19.37
N ASP A 79 1.66 -27.60 -18.77
CA ASP A 79 1.70 -28.16 -17.42
C ASP A 79 1.24 -27.09 -16.40
N PRO A 80 0.16 -27.27 -15.65
CA PRO A 80 -0.46 -26.20 -14.84
C PRO A 80 0.38 -25.75 -13.64
N LEU A 81 1.52 -26.41 -13.38
CA LEU A 81 2.38 -26.15 -12.22
C LEU A 81 3.63 -25.34 -12.54
N ARG A 82 3.86 -24.96 -13.80
CA ARG A 82 5.01 -24.12 -14.16
C ARG A 82 4.59 -22.65 -14.11
N PRO A 83 5.15 -21.81 -13.22
CA PRO A 83 4.90 -20.39 -13.25
C PRO A 83 5.36 -19.87 -14.61
N ILE A 84 4.41 -19.42 -15.42
CA ILE A 84 4.73 -18.66 -16.63
C ILE A 84 5.25 -17.32 -16.11
N PRO A 85 6.50 -16.92 -16.43
CA PRO A 85 6.94 -15.58 -16.11
C PRO A 85 6.05 -14.61 -16.89
N MET A 86 5.08 -14.00 -16.21
CA MET A 86 4.32 -12.91 -16.79
C MET A 86 5.29 -11.76 -16.99
N GLU A 87 5.56 -11.44 -18.25
CA GLU A 87 6.32 -10.27 -18.62
C GLU A 87 5.44 -9.04 -18.35
N VAL A 88 5.61 -8.44 -17.17
CA VAL A 88 4.95 -7.20 -16.81
C VAL A 88 5.54 -6.10 -17.70
N PRO A 89 4.73 -5.33 -18.45
CA PRO A 89 5.26 -4.24 -19.27
C PRO A 89 5.97 -3.21 -18.39
N ILE A 90 7.30 -3.20 -18.41
CA ILE A 90 8.11 -2.22 -17.69
C ILE A 90 8.10 -0.95 -18.54
N GLN A 91 7.29 0.03 -18.14
CA GLN A 91 7.31 1.36 -18.77
C GLN A 91 8.67 2.02 -18.47
N PRO A 92 9.33 2.64 -19.47
CA PRO A 92 10.59 3.31 -19.25
C PRO A 92 10.40 4.46 -18.25
N ALA A 93 11.23 4.49 -17.21
CA ALA A 93 11.31 5.47 -16.11
C ALA A 93 10.53 5.21 -14.81
N THR A 94 9.79 4.11 -14.64
CA THR A 94 9.26 3.75 -13.31
C THR A 94 9.25 2.23 -13.09
N THR A 95 10.30 1.72 -12.46
CA THR A 95 10.36 0.33 -12.01
C THR A 95 9.71 0.22 -10.64
N ILE A 96 8.51 -0.34 -10.58
CA ILE A 96 7.88 -0.72 -9.32
C ILE A 96 8.44 -2.09 -8.95
N ASP A 97 9.36 -2.11 -7.98
CA ASP A 97 9.93 -3.34 -7.46
C ASP A 97 9.01 -3.93 -6.39
N PHE A 98 8.52 -5.15 -6.60
CA PHE A 98 7.66 -5.89 -5.67
C PHE A 98 8.44 -6.92 -4.85
N SER A 99 9.76 -7.04 -5.01
CA SER A 99 10.60 -8.07 -4.35
C SER A 99 10.60 -7.98 -2.82
N THR A 100 10.23 -6.83 -2.26
CA THR A 100 10.19 -6.59 -0.81
C THR A 100 8.77 -6.56 -0.23
N GLY A 101 7.74 -6.85 -1.03
CA GLY A 101 6.34 -6.86 -0.59
C GLY A 101 5.71 -5.47 -0.41
N ALA A 102 6.42 -4.40 -0.71
CA ALA A 102 5.89 -3.04 -0.75
C ALA A 102 6.37 -2.34 -2.04
N PRO A 103 5.48 -1.64 -2.78
CA PRO A 103 5.88 -0.94 -3.99
C PRO A 103 6.77 0.26 -3.63
N ILE A 104 8.06 0.17 -3.97
CA ILE A 104 9.01 1.28 -3.81
C ILE A 104 9.14 1.99 -5.15
N ILE A 105 8.63 3.22 -5.23
CA ILE A 105 8.75 4.07 -6.42
C ILE A 105 10.08 4.83 -6.33
N LYS A 106 11.00 4.55 -7.26
CA LYS A 106 12.23 5.33 -7.42
C LYS A 106 11.94 6.53 -8.32
N THR A 107 11.60 7.67 -7.71
CA THR A 107 11.39 8.95 -8.43
C THR A 107 12.74 9.53 -8.87
N GLN A 108 12.82 10.05 -10.10
CA GLN A 108 14.02 10.75 -10.58
C GLN A 108 14.06 12.18 -10.00
N GLY A 109 15.24 12.81 -9.98
CA GLY A 109 15.47 14.08 -9.27
C GLY A 109 14.57 15.24 -9.71
N GLU A 110 14.11 15.25 -10.96
CA GLU A 110 13.17 16.28 -11.46
C GLU A 110 11.76 16.14 -10.87
N ASP A 111 11.30 14.90 -10.63
CA ASP A 111 9.98 14.63 -10.05
C ASP A 111 9.91 15.09 -8.59
N GLN A 112 11.03 14.99 -7.87
CA GLN A 112 11.11 15.40 -6.46
C GLN A 112 10.96 16.92 -6.32
N VAL A 113 11.53 17.69 -7.24
CA VAL A 113 11.36 19.15 -7.31
C VAL A 113 9.92 19.53 -7.64
N ALA A 114 9.26 18.78 -8.55
CA ALA A 114 7.86 19.00 -8.87
C ALA A 114 6.93 18.70 -7.67
N LEU A 115 7.21 17.63 -6.92
CA LEU A 115 6.48 17.27 -5.72
C LEU A 115 6.65 18.30 -4.61
N ASP A 116 7.87 18.78 -4.37
CA ASP A 116 8.14 19.81 -3.36
C ASP A 116 7.42 21.12 -3.69
N LYS A 117 7.39 21.50 -4.98
CA LYS A 117 6.64 22.66 -5.45
C LYS A 117 5.13 22.49 -5.22
N ALA A 118 4.57 21.33 -5.59
CA ALA A 118 3.15 21.05 -5.41
C ALA A 118 2.74 21.07 -3.92
N LEU A 119 3.57 20.48 -3.04
CA LEU A 119 3.33 20.50 -1.59
C LEU A 119 3.34 21.92 -1.03
N LYS A 120 4.24 22.78 -1.52
CA LYS A 120 4.31 24.18 -1.12
C LYS A 120 3.06 24.96 -1.56
N GLU A 121 2.60 24.76 -2.80
CA GLU A 121 1.39 25.39 -3.32
C GLU A 121 0.14 24.95 -2.54
N MET A 122 0.04 23.66 -2.20
CA MET A 122 -1.05 23.14 -1.36
C MET A 122 -1.02 23.72 0.06
N ALA A 123 0.16 23.82 0.66
CA ALA A 123 0.33 24.44 1.98
C ALA A 123 -0.04 25.93 1.92
N GLU A 124 0.32 26.64 0.85
CA GLU A 124 -0.05 28.05 0.66
C GLU A 124 -1.55 28.24 0.46
N ALA A 125 -2.19 27.38 -0.34
CA ALA A 125 -3.63 27.42 -0.57
C ALA A 125 -4.44 27.15 0.71
N THR A 126 -3.95 26.27 1.59
CA THR A 126 -4.66 25.86 2.81
C THR A 126 -4.45 26.79 4.01
N LYS A 127 -3.44 27.67 3.98
CA LYS A 127 -3.14 28.63 5.08
C LYS A 127 -4.33 29.48 5.51
N ASN A 128 -5.21 29.84 4.57
CA ASN A 128 -6.36 30.69 4.82
C ASN A 128 -7.68 29.91 4.90
N THR A 129 -7.65 28.58 4.75
CA THR A 129 -8.84 27.73 4.79
C THR A 129 -8.92 27.06 6.15
N THR A 130 -9.75 27.57 7.04
CA THR A 130 -10.08 26.89 8.31
C THR A 130 -11.43 26.24 8.16
N PHE A 131 -11.48 24.90 8.25
CA PHE A 131 -12.75 24.19 8.37
C PHE A 131 -13.23 24.25 9.83
N PRO A 132 -14.50 24.61 10.08
CA PRO A 132 -15.04 24.56 11.43
C PRO A 132 -15.01 23.11 11.93
N ALA A 133 -14.37 22.88 13.08
CA ALA A 133 -14.37 21.57 13.72
C ALA A 133 -15.81 21.19 14.08
N THR A 134 -16.33 20.10 13.51
CA THR A 134 -17.65 19.59 13.88
C THR A 134 -17.54 18.97 15.28
N PRO A 135 -18.25 19.49 16.30
CA PRO A 135 -18.19 18.91 17.63
C PRO A 135 -18.71 17.47 17.59
N PRO A 136 -18.10 16.53 18.34
CA PRO A 136 -18.57 15.15 18.37
C PRO A 136 -20.01 15.14 18.90
N LYS A 137 -20.92 14.60 18.07
CA LYS A 137 -22.32 14.37 18.43
C LYS A 137 -22.35 13.39 19.61
N ARG A 138 -22.79 13.85 20.78
CA ARG A 138 -23.05 13.00 21.95
C ARG A 138 -24.31 12.17 21.75
#